data_AF-A0A962BGT7-F1
#
_entry.id   AF-A0A962BGT7-F1
#
_cell.length_a   1.000
_cell.length_b   1.000
_cell.length_c   1.000
_cell.angle_alpha   90.00
_cell.angle_beta   90.00
_cell.angle_gamma   90.00
#
_symmetry.space_group_name_H-M   'P 1'
#
loop_
_entity.id
_entity.type
_entity.pdbx_description
1 polymer ?
#
loop_
_entity_poly.entity_id
_entity_poly.type
_entity_poly.pdbx_seq_one_letter_code
_entity_poly.pdbx_strand_id
1 'polypeptide(L)'
;MNLHADELKAFYATQTGGLVRRFIAGHIHKIWPMERGLRIVGAGYALPYLEPFQAQAGGCFALMSPRTGAHAWPAEGKNRVCLAENDSWPLETESVDRILLLHGLESVRRPDALLQECWRVLKSEGRLLIVVPNRLGFWARADWTPFGCGTPYTAGQIARHLQENQFVHTQTERALFMPPFRSFSALRSAYALEGIGRYVFPGLAGIYLVEARKKVYAGAVRSRVSKTQRVLVAKTTPAG
;
A
#
# COMPACT_ATOMS: atom_id res chain seq x y z
N MET A 1 3.42 -20.98 -4.09
CA MET A 1 4.67 -20.81 -3.32
C MET A 1 4.48 -19.61 -2.41
N ASN A 2 4.71 -19.76 -1.10
CA ASN A 2 4.68 -18.63 -0.17
C ASN A 2 6.11 -18.10 -0.06
N LEU A 3 6.31 -16.80 -0.28
CA LEU A 3 7.59 -16.14 -0.03
C LEU A 3 7.86 -16.08 1.47
N HIS A 4 9.03 -16.54 1.89
CA HIS A 4 9.48 -16.42 3.27
C HIS A 4 10.31 -15.15 3.49
N ALA A 5 10.33 -14.63 4.72
CA ALA A 5 11.03 -13.40 5.07
C ALA A 5 12.54 -13.48 4.79
N ASP A 6 13.16 -14.65 4.92
CA ASP A 6 14.59 -14.85 4.64
C ASP A 6 14.90 -14.83 3.14
N GLU A 7 14.01 -15.37 2.30
CA GLU A 7 14.15 -15.29 0.84
C GLU A 7 14.01 -13.85 0.35
N LEU A 8 13.05 -13.11 0.91
CA LEU A 8 12.87 -11.68 0.65
C LEU A 8 14.11 -10.91 1.08
N LYS A 9 14.64 -11.17 2.28
CA LYS A 9 15.89 -10.56 2.78
C LYS A 9 17.07 -10.85 1.87
N ALA A 10 17.24 -12.10 1.46
CA ALA A 10 18.31 -12.53 0.56
C ALA A 10 18.19 -11.82 -0.79
N PHE A 11 16.99 -11.72 -1.38
CA PHE A 11 16.78 -11.01 -2.63
C PHE A 11 17.18 -9.53 -2.51
N TYR A 12 16.72 -8.83 -1.49
CA TYR A 12 17.03 -7.40 -1.31
C TYR A 12 18.50 -7.13 -0.95
N ALA A 13 19.26 -8.15 -0.53
CA ALA A 13 20.71 -8.08 -0.35
C ALA A 13 21.50 -8.27 -1.65
N THR A 14 20.87 -8.78 -2.73
CA THR A 14 21.52 -8.89 -4.05
C THR A 14 21.69 -7.53 -4.73
N GLN A 15 22.55 -7.45 -5.75
CA GLN A 15 22.72 -6.23 -6.55
C GLN A 15 21.43 -5.80 -7.25
N THR A 16 20.70 -6.74 -7.87
CA THR A 16 19.41 -6.45 -8.50
C THR A 16 18.38 -5.99 -7.45
N GLY A 17 18.32 -6.65 -6.30
CA GLY A 17 17.43 -6.27 -5.20
C GLY A 17 17.75 -4.89 -4.62
N GLY A 18 19.03 -4.53 -4.50
CA GLY A 18 19.47 -3.21 -4.08
C GLY A 18 19.06 -2.11 -5.07
N LEU A 19 19.15 -2.38 -6.37
CA LEU A 19 18.69 -1.47 -7.42
C LEU A 19 17.17 -1.28 -7.37
N VAL A 20 16.42 -2.39 -7.27
CA VAL A 20 14.96 -2.37 -7.11
C VAL A 20 14.54 -1.60 -5.85
N ARG A 21 15.23 -1.82 -4.73
CA ARG A 21 15.03 -1.07 -3.48
C ARG A 21 15.19 0.42 -3.73
N ARG A 22 16.27 0.84 -4.41
CA ARG A 22 16.55 2.26 -4.69
C ARG A 22 15.46 2.90 -5.55
N PHE A 23 15.00 2.23 -6.61
CA PHE A 23 13.93 2.75 -7.46
C PHE A 23 12.61 2.88 -6.71
N ILE A 24 12.17 1.81 -6.03
CA ILE A 24 10.94 1.84 -5.24
C ILE A 24 11.01 2.91 -4.14
N ALA A 25 12.14 3.02 -3.43
CA ALA A 25 12.33 4.03 -2.40
C ALA A 25 12.24 5.46 -2.95
N GLY A 26 12.79 5.72 -4.15
CA GLY A 26 12.68 7.00 -4.82
C GLY A 26 11.22 7.38 -5.13
N HIS A 27 10.43 6.43 -5.63
CA HIS A 27 9.00 6.64 -5.85
C HIS A 27 8.22 6.83 -4.55
N ILE A 28 8.49 6.03 -3.51
CA ILE A 28 7.87 6.20 -2.19
C ILE A 28 8.16 7.59 -1.64
N HIS A 29 9.41 8.07 -1.71
CA HIS A 29 9.79 9.39 -1.22
C HIS A 29 9.13 10.54 -2.00
N LYS A 30 8.91 10.37 -3.31
CA LYS A 30 8.17 11.33 -4.13
C LYS A 30 6.70 11.42 -3.71
N ILE A 31 6.08 10.28 -3.40
CA ILE A 31 4.67 10.20 -2.99
C ILE A 31 4.50 10.72 -1.55
N TRP A 32 5.39 10.29 -0.66
CA TRP A 32 5.40 10.60 0.76
C TRP A 32 6.64 11.40 1.13
N PRO A 33 6.57 12.73 1.02
CA PRO A 33 7.62 13.58 1.54
C PRO A 33 7.76 13.38 3.06
N MET A 34 8.97 13.69 3.52
CA MET A 34 9.41 13.52 4.89
C MET A 34 8.66 14.47 5.83
N GLU A 35 7.84 13.89 6.70
CA GLU A 35 6.99 14.60 7.66
C GLU A 35 7.26 14.07 9.06
N ARG A 36 7.38 14.99 10.03
CA ARG A 36 7.73 14.65 11.42
C ARG A 36 6.49 14.22 12.22
N GLY A 37 6.70 13.36 13.21
CA GLY A 37 5.68 13.02 14.21
C GLY A 37 4.60 12.05 13.74
N LEU A 38 4.65 11.58 12.49
CA LEU A 38 3.70 10.59 11.99
C LEU A 38 3.96 9.19 12.57
N ARG A 39 2.90 8.43 12.85
CA ARG A 39 2.97 7.00 13.12
C ARG A 39 2.87 6.24 11.80
N ILE A 40 3.96 5.55 11.44
CA ILE A 40 4.09 4.83 10.17
C ILE A 40 4.20 3.34 10.46
N VAL A 41 3.40 2.55 9.75
CA VAL A 41 3.42 1.09 9.83
C VAL A 41 3.78 0.54 8.46
N GLY A 42 4.80 -0.32 8.39
CA GLY A 42 5.01 -1.18 7.24
C GLY A 42 4.28 -2.50 7.44
N ALA A 43 3.58 -2.99 6.42
CA ALA A 43 2.90 -4.28 6.44
C ALA A 43 3.40 -5.16 5.27
N GLY A 44 3.42 -6.47 5.50
CA GLY A 44 4.07 -7.42 4.58
C GLY A 44 5.59 -7.38 4.75
N TYR A 45 6.33 -7.16 3.67
CA TYR A 45 7.78 -7.03 3.68
C TYR A 45 8.24 -5.61 3.35
N ALA A 46 7.81 -4.63 4.16
CA ALA A 46 8.14 -3.23 3.96
C ALA A 46 9.51 -2.79 4.53
N LEU A 47 10.21 -3.67 5.27
CA LEU A 47 11.43 -3.34 6.04
C LEU A 47 12.49 -2.54 5.27
N PRO A 48 12.83 -2.85 4.00
CA PRO A 48 13.86 -2.10 3.25
C PRO A 48 13.53 -0.61 3.04
N TYR A 49 12.28 -0.21 3.24
CA TYR A 49 11.76 1.12 2.93
C TYR A 49 11.38 1.94 4.15
N LEU A 50 11.41 1.34 5.36
CA LEU A 50 11.01 2.01 6.60
C LEU A 50 12.12 2.83 7.26
N GLU A 51 13.37 2.54 6.94
CA GLU A 51 14.56 3.16 7.54
C GLU A 51 14.57 4.70 7.43
N PRO A 52 14.27 5.34 6.28
CA PRO A 52 14.20 6.80 6.19
C PRO A 52 13.13 7.43 7.09
N PHE A 53 12.05 6.70 7.36
CA PHE A 53 10.94 7.18 8.20
C PHE A 53 11.23 7.03 9.69
N GLN A 54 12.13 6.13 10.09
CA GLN A 54 12.43 5.87 11.49
C GLN A 54 12.94 7.11 12.24
N ALA A 55 13.76 7.93 11.60
CA ALA A 55 14.38 9.11 12.22
C ALA A 55 13.40 10.26 12.47
N GLN A 56 12.25 10.27 11.80
CA GLN A 56 11.34 11.42 11.75
C GLN A 56 9.92 11.09 12.26
N ALA A 57 9.55 9.82 12.23
CA ALA A 57 8.25 9.34 12.70
C ALA A 57 8.11 9.48 14.23
N GLY A 58 6.89 9.80 14.68
CA GLY A 58 6.49 9.66 16.10
C GLY A 58 6.43 8.19 16.52
N GLY A 59 6.42 7.26 15.55
CA GLY A 59 6.65 5.84 15.73
C GLY A 59 6.69 5.11 14.39
N CYS A 60 7.71 4.28 14.16
CA CYS A 60 7.85 3.46 12.94
C CYS A 60 8.00 1.99 13.33
N PHE A 61 7.12 1.13 12.81
CA PHE A 61 7.06 -0.30 13.12
C PHE A 61 6.70 -1.13 11.88
N ALA A 62 7.01 -2.42 11.92
CA ALA A 62 6.66 -3.36 10.87
C ALA A 62 5.78 -4.50 11.39
N LEU A 63 4.72 -4.80 10.65
CA LEU A 63 3.83 -5.94 10.86
C LEU A 63 4.09 -6.97 9.77
N MET A 64 4.50 -8.16 10.20
CA MET A 64 4.78 -9.29 9.32
C MET A 64 3.83 -10.44 9.66
N SER A 65 3.44 -11.23 8.67
CA SER A 65 2.57 -12.39 8.90
C SER A 65 3.37 -13.57 9.46
N PRO A 66 2.84 -14.34 10.44
CA PRO A 66 3.43 -15.60 10.88
C PRO A 66 3.73 -16.56 9.73
N ARG A 67 2.93 -16.53 8.66
CA ARG A 67 3.12 -17.37 7.46
C ARG A 67 4.39 -17.02 6.68
N THR A 68 4.70 -15.74 6.54
CA THR A 68 5.91 -15.24 5.88
C THR A 68 7.13 -15.37 6.80
N GLY A 69 6.91 -15.25 8.11
CA GLY A 69 7.97 -15.13 9.10
C GLY A 69 8.45 -13.69 9.24
N ALA A 70 9.45 -13.49 10.10
CA ALA A 70 10.04 -12.18 10.36
C ALA A 70 11.51 -12.31 10.76
N HIS A 71 12.24 -11.21 10.65
CA HIS A 71 13.55 -11.05 11.28
C HIS A 71 13.60 -9.71 12.03
N ALA A 72 14.51 -9.62 12.99
CA ALA A 72 14.70 -8.40 13.75
C ALA A 72 15.09 -7.22 12.84
N TRP A 73 14.44 -6.09 13.06
CA TRP A 73 14.74 -4.82 12.40
C TRP A 73 14.39 -3.66 13.35
N PRO A 74 15.12 -2.53 13.34
CA PRO A 74 16.32 -2.22 12.56
C PRO A 74 17.52 -3.09 12.92
N ALA A 75 18.55 -3.10 12.06
CA ALA A 75 19.81 -3.80 12.35
C ALA A 75 20.51 -3.23 13.60
N GLU A 76 20.36 -1.93 13.83
CA GLU A 76 20.86 -1.24 15.01
C GLU A 76 19.70 -0.71 15.86
N GLY A 77 19.68 -1.07 17.15
CA GLY A 77 18.70 -0.60 18.12
C GLY A 77 17.68 -1.65 18.54
N LYS A 78 16.56 -1.19 19.13
CA LYS A 78 15.49 -2.08 19.62
C LYS A 78 14.67 -2.60 18.45
N ASN A 79 14.31 -3.89 18.51
CA ASN A 79 13.42 -4.51 17.52
C ASN A 79 12.08 -3.76 17.45
N ARG A 80 11.62 -3.51 16.21
CA ARG A 80 10.39 -2.81 15.85
C ARG A 80 9.48 -3.65 14.95
N VAL A 81 9.77 -4.95 14.83
CA VAL A 81 8.98 -5.91 14.07
C VAL A 81 8.06 -6.69 15.00
N CYS A 82 6.79 -6.80 14.63
CA CYS A 82 5.79 -7.60 15.31
C CYS A 82 5.16 -8.58 14.32
N LEU A 83 4.98 -9.83 14.77
CA LEU A 83 4.24 -10.84 14.02
C LEU A 83 2.75 -10.74 14.36
N ALA A 84 1.92 -10.62 13.34
CA ALA A 84 0.47 -10.51 13.49
C ALA A 84 -0.24 -11.12 12.27
N GLU A 85 -1.44 -11.66 12.49
CA GLU A 85 -2.29 -12.07 11.38
C GLU A 85 -2.73 -10.86 10.55
N ASN A 86 -2.87 -11.04 9.24
CA ASN A 86 -3.11 -9.93 8.31
C ASN A 86 -4.48 -9.24 8.50
N ASP A 87 -5.41 -9.89 9.19
CA ASP A 87 -6.75 -9.41 9.51
C ASP A 87 -6.96 -9.14 11.02
N SER A 88 -5.88 -9.19 11.82
CA SER A 88 -5.96 -8.94 13.26
C SER A 88 -4.63 -8.39 13.80
N TRP A 89 -4.36 -7.14 13.45
CA TRP A 89 -3.18 -6.41 13.91
C TRP A 89 -3.36 -5.94 15.37
N PRO A 90 -2.30 -6.04 16.20
CA PRO A 90 -2.31 -5.61 17.60
C PRO A 90 -2.12 -4.08 17.71
N LEU A 91 -2.92 -3.34 16.95
CA LEU A 91 -2.94 -1.88 16.91
C LEU A 91 -4.35 -1.38 17.20
N GLU A 92 -4.41 -0.26 17.92
CA GLU A 92 -5.66 0.43 18.19
C GLU A 92 -6.28 0.95 16.88
N THR A 93 -7.61 0.99 16.84
CA THR A 93 -8.37 1.61 15.75
C THR A 93 -8.01 3.10 15.68
N GLU A 94 -7.86 3.63 14.47
CA GLU A 94 -7.50 5.05 14.24
C GLU A 94 -6.20 5.52 14.93
N SER A 95 -5.19 4.67 15.00
CA SER A 95 -3.90 4.99 15.66
C SER A 95 -2.75 5.29 14.69
N VAL A 96 -2.88 4.96 13.41
CA VAL A 96 -1.81 5.00 12.40
C VAL A 96 -2.06 6.12 11.38
N ASP A 97 -1.02 6.90 11.06
CA ASP A 97 -1.11 7.98 10.06
C ASP A 97 -0.87 7.45 8.63
N ARG A 98 0.10 6.54 8.47
CA ARG A 98 0.46 5.97 7.16
C ARG A 98 0.76 4.48 7.22
N ILE A 99 0.27 3.72 6.23
CA ILE A 99 0.59 2.30 6.05
C ILE A 99 1.31 2.08 4.72
N LEU A 100 2.54 1.59 4.75
CA LEU A 100 3.25 1.09 3.58
C LEU A 100 3.02 -0.42 3.46
N LEU A 101 2.26 -0.84 2.45
CA LEU A 101 1.96 -2.25 2.20
C LEU A 101 2.75 -2.75 0.97
N LEU A 102 3.66 -3.70 1.18
CA LEU A 102 4.55 -4.21 0.13
C LEU A 102 4.79 -5.71 0.32
N HIS A 103 4.72 -6.53 -0.74
CA HIS A 103 4.74 -8.01 -0.65
C HIS A 103 3.66 -8.58 0.28
N GLY A 104 2.58 -7.83 0.49
CA GLY A 104 1.52 -8.14 1.43
C GLY A 104 0.23 -8.53 0.74
N LEU A 105 -0.30 -7.63 -0.11
CA LEU A 105 -1.61 -7.83 -0.75
C LEU A 105 -1.59 -9.02 -1.73
N GLU A 106 -0.51 -9.19 -2.47
CA GLU A 106 -0.25 -10.28 -3.40
C GLU A 106 -0.01 -11.64 -2.71
N SER A 107 0.31 -11.61 -1.41
CA SER A 107 0.66 -12.79 -0.60
C SER A 107 -0.52 -13.34 0.21
N VAL A 108 -1.65 -12.63 0.25
CA VAL A 108 -2.83 -13.02 1.04
C VAL A 108 -3.93 -13.64 0.21
N ARG A 109 -4.68 -14.57 0.80
CA ARG A 109 -5.87 -15.18 0.18
C ARG A 109 -7.10 -14.27 0.22
N ARG A 110 -7.18 -13.40 1.23
CA ARG A 110 -8.31 -12.49 1.49
C ARG A 110 -7.82 -11.04 1.48
N PRO A 111 -7.56 -10.45 0.31
CA PRO A 111 -7.05 -9.07 0.21
C PRO A 111 -7.99 -8.06 0.88
N ASP A 112 -9.30 -8.27 0.81
CA ASP A 112 -10.28 -7.36 1.43
C ASP A 112 -10.20 -7.36 2.95
N ALA A 113 -9.92 -8.51 3.58
CA ALA A 113 -9.76 -8.58 5.04
C ALA A 113 -8.52 -7.78 5.51
N LEU A 114 -7.42 -7.87 4.76
CA LEU A 114 -6.22 -7.06 5.02
C LEU A 114 -6.50 -5.56 4.80
N LEU A 115 -7.25 -5.20 3.75
CA LEU A 115 -7.61 -3.80 3.51
C LEU A 115 -8.57 -3.25 4.58
N GLN A 116 -9.51 -4.06 5.07
CA GLN A 116 -10.37 -3.70 6.21
C GLN A 116 -9.54 -3.45 7.47
N GLU A 117 -8.51 -4.27 7.70
CA GLU A 117 -7.62 -4.08 8.85
C GLU A 117 -6.74 -2.83 8.70
N CYS A 118 -6.22 -2.57 7.50
CA CYS A 118 -5.58 -1.29 7.17
C CYS A 118 -6.52 -0.11 7.45
N TRP A 119 -7.78 -0.21 7.02
CA TRP A 119 -8.77 0.84 7.21
C TRP A 119 -9.07 1.07 8.70
N ARG A 120 -9.19 0.00 9.48
CA ARG A 120 -9.47 0.03 10.93
C ARG A 120 -8.39 0.82 11.67
N VAL A 121 -7.11 0.53 11.42
CA VAL A 121 -6.01 1.14 12.19
C VAL A 121 -5.65 2.55 11.69
N LEU A 122 -5.97 2.90 10.45
CA LEU A 122 -5.71 4.23 9.91
C LEU A 122 -6.58 5.29 10.59
N LYS A 123 -5.98 6.43 10.94
CA LYS A 123 -6.68 7.64 11.39
C LYS A 123 -7.60 8.19 10.30
N SER A 124 -8.50 9.09 10.72
CA SER A 124 -9.14 10.03 9.79
C SER A 124 -8.06 10.78 9.00
N GLU A 125 -8.19 10.87 7.66
CA GLU A 125 -7.16 11.33 6.71
C GLU A 125 -5.89 10.46 6.58
N GLY A 126 -5.86 9.29 7.21
CA GLY A 126 -4.77 8.34 7.09
C GLY A 126 -4.56 7.85 5.64
N ARG A 127 -3.31 7.59 5.28
CA ARG A 127 -2.93 7.21 3.91
C ARG A 127 -2.37 5.78 3.84
N LEU A 128 -2.79 5.06 2.82
CA LEU A 128 -2.30 3.74 2.47
C LEU A 128 -1.51 3.84 1.16
N LEU A 129 -0.28 3.35 1.16
CA LEU A 129 0.51 3.18 -0.06
C LEU A 129 0.74 1.70 -0.29
N ILE A 130 0.17 1.17 -1.37
CA ILE A 130 0.26 -0.23 -1.76
C ILE A 130 1.27 -0.35 -2.89
N VAL A 131 2.22 -1.26 -2.76
CA VAL A 131 3.15 -1.64 -3.81
C VAL A 131 2.87 -3.09 -4.20
N VAL A 132 2.48 -3.31 -5.47
CA VAL A 132 2.14 -4.65 -6.00
C VAL A 132 2.74 -4.91 -7.37
N PRO A 133 3.01 -6.18 -7.74
CA PRO A 133 3.38 -6.56 -9.08
C PRO A 133 2.30 -6.20 -10.11
N ASN A 134 2.72 -5.64 -11.24
CA ASN A 134 1.86 -5.42 -12.41
C ASN A 134 1.74 -6.72 -13.20
N ARG A 135 0.51 -7.24 -13.36
CA ARG A 135 0.24 -8.47 -14.11
C ARG A 135 0.76 -8.48 -15.54
N LEU A 136 0.81 -7.30 -16.17
CA LEU A 136 1.31 -7.17 -17.55
C LEU A 136 2.83 -6.91 -17.62
N GLY A 137 3.49 -6.70 -16.47
CA GLY A 137 4.91 -6.36 -16.39
C GLY A 137 5.83 -7.58 -16.45
N PHE A 138 7.08 -7.35 -16.85
CA PHE A 138 8.10 -8.41 -16.93
C PHE A 138 8.41 -9.06 -15.57
N TRP A 139 8.34 -8.27 -14.50
CA TRP A 139 8.67 -8.71 -13.15
C TRP A 139 7.67 -9.76 -12.61
N ALA A 140 6.39 -9.64 -12.98
CA ALA A 140 5.37 -10.63 -12.62
C ALA A 140 5.55 -11.99 -13.30
N ARG A 141 6.44 -12.08 -14.30
CA ARG A 141 6.77 -13.32 -15.03
C ARG A 141 8.13 -13.90 -14.63
N ALA A 142 8.81 -13.25 -13.68
CA ALA A 142 10.15 -13.63 -13.25
C ALA A 142 10.07 -14.31 -11.88
N ASP A 143 9.78 -15.61 -11.88
CA ASP A 143 9.57 -16.44 -10.67
C ASP A 143 10.79 -16.50 -9.74
N TRP A 144 11.97 -16.10 -10.23
CA TRP A 144 13.18 -15.99 -9.41
C TRP A 144 13.23 -14.69 -8.58
N THR A 145 12.30 -13.77 -8.80
CA THR A 145 12.15 -12.53 -8.04
C THR A 145 10.91 -12.59 -7.15
N PRO A 146 10.87 -11.87 -6.02
CA PRO A 146 9.67 -11.81 -5.20
C PRO A 146 8.42 -11.33 -5.95
N PHE A 147 8.60 -10.47 -6.95
CA PHE A 147 7.49 -9.92 -7.74
C PHE A 147 6.86 -10.93 -8.71
N GLY A 148 7.56 -12.02 -9.03
CA GLY A 148 7.01 -13.14 -9.81
C GLY A 148 6.27 -14.15 -8.94
N CYS A 149 6.35 -14.03 -7.62
CA CYS A 149 5.63 -14.89 -6.70
C CYS A 149 4.38 -14.18 -6.17
N GLY A 150 3.29 -14.94 -5.99
CA GLY A 150 2.01 -14.42 -5.49
C GLY A 150 1.06 -14.00 -6.61
N THR A 151 0.03 -13.22 -6.26
CA THR A 151 -1.00 -12.80 -7.20
C THR A 151 -0.67 -11.40 -7.75
N PRO A 152 -0.28 -11.26 -9.03
CA PRO A 152 -0.07 -9.94 -9.61
C PRO A 152 -1.42 -9.27 -9.92
N TYR A 153 -1.45 -7.94 -9.98
CA TYR A 153 -2.68 -7.15 -10.14
C TYR A 153 -2.66 -6.28 -11.40
N THR A 154 -3.86 -5.91 -11.88
CA THR A 154 -4.03 -4.76 -12.75
C THR A 154 -4.43 -3.53 -11.94
N ALA A 155 -4.16 -2.33 -12.46
CA ALA A 155 -4.55 -1.08 -11.79
C ALA A 155 -6.05 -1.03 -11.45
N GLY A 156 -6.92 -1.51 -12.35
CA GLY A 156 -8.37 -1.55 -12.13
C GLY A 156 -8.82 -2.53 -11.03
N GLN A 157 -8.07 -3.62 -10.79
CA GLN A 157 -8.38 -4.51 -9.66
C GLN A 157 -8.00 -3.87 -8.33
N ILE A 158 -6.85 -3.20 -8.24
CA ILE A 158 -6.48 -2.47 -7.02
C ILE A 158 -7.49 -1.36 -6.74
N ALA A 159 -7.87 -0.58 -7.75
CA ALA A 159 -8.88 0.47 -7.59
C ALA A 159 -10.21 -0.07 -7.06
N ARG A 160 -10.64 -1.24 -7.54
CA ARG A 160 -11.85 -1.91 -7.07
C ARG A 160 -11.73 -2.36 -5.61
N HIS A 161 -10.66 -3.07 -5.25
CA HIS A 161 -10.42 -3.48 -3.86
C HIS A 161 -10.38 -2.27 -2.92
N LEU A 162 -9.76 -1.16 -3.33
CA LEU A 162 -9.77 0.07 -2.55
C LEU A 162 -11.19 0.61 -2.36
N GLN A 163 -11.97 0.71 -3.42
CA GLN A 163 -13.34 1.23 -3.37
C GLN A 163 -14.25 0.35 -2.49
N GLU A 164 -14.17 -0.97 -2.62
CA GLU A 164 -14.95 -1.95 -1.85
C GLU A 164 -14.61 -1.90 -0.35
N ASN A 165 -13.38 -1.50 0.01
CA ASN A 165 -12.91 -1.41 1.39
C ASN A 165 -12.79 0.05 1.88
N GLN A 166 -13.65 0.94 1.39
CA GLN A 166 -13.81 2.32 1.90
C GLN A 166 -12.53 3.17 1.81
N PHE A 167 -11.75 3.00 0.75
CA PHE A 167 -10.65 3.88 0.39
C PHE A 167 -11.00 4.74 -0.83
N VAL A 168 -10.46 5.96 -0.86
CA VAL A 168 -10.44 6.82 -2.04
C VAL A 168 -9.08 6.72 -2.71
N HIS A 169 -9.05 6.21 -3.94
CA HIS A 169 -7.85 6.23 -4.77
C HIS A 169 -7.37 7.68 -4.99
N THR A 170 -6.11 7.96 -4.72
CA THR A 170 -5.53 9.32 -4.83
C THR A 170 -4.61 9.41 -6.05
N GLN A 171 -3.69 8.46 -6.21
CA GLN A 171 -2.77 8.44 -7.35
C GLN A 171 -2.21 7.04 -7.59
N THR A 172 -1.74 6.80 -8.82
CA THR A 172 -1.02 5.59 -9.21
C THR A 172 0.28 5.99 -9.91
N GLU A 173 1.40 5.51 -9.37
CA GLU A 173 2.72 5.58 -9.99
C GLU A 173 3.12 4.19 -10.49
N ARG A 174 3.98 4.18 -11.51
CA ARG A 174 4.54 2.97 -12.12
C ARG A 174 6.05 3.00 -11.99
N ALA A 175 6.66 1.87 -11.68
CA ALA A 175 8.10 1.75 -11.50
C ALA A 175 8.62 0.41 -12.03
N LEU A 176 9.96 0.26 -12.02
CA LEU A 176 10.67 -0.91 -12.54
C LEU A 176 10.37 -1.17 -14.03
N PHE A 177 10.63 -0.16 -14.87
CA PHE A 177 10.52 -0.31 -16.34
C PHE A 177 11.68 -1.13 -16.93
N MET A 178 12.77 -1.31 -16.18
CA MET A 178 13.85 -2.22 -16.58
C MET A 178 13.40 -3.69 -16.53
N PRO A 179 13.86 -4.56 -17.45
CA PRO A 179 13.61 -6.00 -17.34
C PRO A 179 14.30 -6.62 -16.11
N PRO A 180 13.79 -7.77 -15.59
CA PRO A 180 14.39 -8.48 -14.47
C PRO A 180 15.64 -9.24 -14.93
N PHE A 181 16.76 -8.53 -15.05
CA PHE A 181 18.05 -9.12 -15.40
C PHE A 181 18.74 -9.76 -14.19
N ARG A 182 19.41 -10.89 -14.44
CA ARG A 182 20.24 -11.59 -13.43
C ARG A 182 21.70 -11.12 -13.39
N SER A 183 22.23 -10.54 -14.48
CA SER A 183 23.65 -10.19 -14.61
C SER A 183 23.90 -8.67 -14.50
N PHE A 184 24.96 -8.30 -13.77
CA PHE A 184 25.31 -6.91 -13.47
C PHE A 184 25.69 -6.08 -14.70
N SER A 185 26.34 -6.68 -15.70
CA SER A 185 26.70 -5.99 -16.95
C SER A 185 25.47 -5.48 -17.71
N ALA A 186 24.32 -6.15 -17.58
CA ALA A 186 23.05 -5.69 -18.13
C ALA A 186 22.36 -4.59 -17.28
N LEU A 187 22.75 -4.44 -15.99
CA LEU A 187 22.19 -3.43 -15.07
C LEU A 187 22.77 -2.02 -15.29
N ARG A 188 23.95 -1.88 -15.92
CA ARG A 188 24.49 -0.54 -16.25
C ARG A 188 23.58 0.20 -17.24
N SER A 189 22.88 -0.55 -18.10
CA SER A 189 21.81 -0.06 -18.97
C SER A 189 20.47 0.17 -18.24
N ALA A 190 20.28 -0.41 -17.05
CA ALA A 190 19.01 -0.30 -16.31
C ALA A 190 18.70 1.13 -15.86
N TYR A 191 19.70 1.93 -15.49
CA TYR A 191 19.50 3.35 -15.17
C TYR A 191 18.99 4.15 -16.38
N ALA A 192 19.55 3.90 -17.57
CA ALA A 192 19.09 4.51 -18.81
C ALA A 192 17.69 4.01 -19.19
N LEU A 193 17.43 2.70 -19.01
CA LEU A 193 16.14 2.08 -19.32
C LEU A 193 15.03 2.47 -18.34
N GLU A 194 15.30 2.79 -17.08
CA GLU A 194 14.28 3.30 -16.14
C GLU A 194 13.75 4.66 -16.62
N GLY A 195 14.67 5.55 -17.04
CA GLY A 195 14.32 6.87 -17.57
C GLY A 195 13.63 6.80 -18.94
N ILE A 196 14.14 5.98 -19.85
CA ILE A 196 13.61 5.84 -21.23
C ILE A 196 12.34 4.97 -21.25
N GLY A 197 12.32 3.87 -20.51
CA GLY A 197 11.26 2.87 -20.52
C GLY A 197 9.92 3.41 -20.04
N ARG A 198 9.92 4.45 -19.20
CA ARG A 198 8.72 5.22 -18.85
C ARG A 198 8.00 5.77 -20.08
N TYR A 199 8.75 6.18 -21.10
CA TYR A 199 8.23 6.78 -22.33
C TYR A 199 8.02 5.76 -23.44
N VAL A 200 8.87 4.73 -23.54
CA VAL A 200 8.82 3.76 -24.65
C VAL A 200 7.86 2.60 -24.37
N PHE A 201 7.78 2.11 -23.12
CA PHE A 201 6.94 0.96 -22.78
C PHE A 201 6.20 1.14 -21.43
N PRO A 202 5.32 2.15 -21.31
CA PRO A 202 4.65 2.46 -20.04
C PRO A 202 3.76 1.31 -19.50
N GLY A 203 3.30 0.41 -20.37
CA GLY A 203 2.50 -0.77 -19.99
C GLY A 203 3.31 -1.92 -19.38
N LEU A 204 4.64 -1.93 -19.55
CA LEU A 204 5.53 -3.02 -19.12
C LEU A 204 6.22 -2.75 -17.78
N ALA A 205 5.80 -1.68 -17.06
CA ALA A 205 6.25 -1.42 -15.70
C ALA A 205 6.12 -2.68 -14.83
N GLY A 206 7.14 -2.98 -14.03
CA GLY A 206 7.12 -4.17 -13.17
C GLY A 206 6.10 -4.11 -12.05
N ILE A 207 5.82 -2.92 -11.54
CA ILE A 207 4.98 -2.73 -10.35
C ILE A 207 4.09 -1.49 -10.44
N TYR A 208 3.04 -1.49 -9.62
CA TYR A 208 2.25 -0.30 -9.30
C TYR A 208 2.54 0.16 -7.87
N LEU A 209 2.65 1.48 -7.69
CA LEU A 209 2.55 2.13 -6.39
C LEU A 209 1.23 2.90 -6.36
N VAL A 210 0.30 2.48 -5.52
CA VAL A 210 -1.05 3.03 -5.45
C VAL A 210 -1.25 3.69 -4.10
N GLU A 211 -1.43 5.00 -4.10
CA GLU A 211 -1.78 5.75 -2.89
C GLU A 211 -3.30 5.89 -2.79
N ALA A 212 -3.81 5.64 -1.59
CA ALA A 212 -5.21 5.78 -1.25
C ALA A 212 -5.36 6.45 0.12
N ARG A 213 -6.50 7.11 0.32
CA ARG A 213 -6.88 7.74 1.59
C ARG A 213 -8.06 7.02 2.20
N LYS A 214 -8.08 6.93 3.54
CA LYS A 214 -9.24 6.43 4.28
C LYS A 214 -10.46 7.31 3.95
N LYS A 215 -11.53 6.70 3.46
CA LYS A 215 -12.79 7.41 3.22
C LYS A 215 -13.56 7.51 4.54
N VAL A 216 -13.46 8.65 5.19
CA VAL A 216 -14.36 8.98 6.30
C VAL A 216 -15.64 9.52 5.67
N TYR A 217 -16.76 8.86 5.88
CA TYR A 217 -18.04 9.47 5.51
C TYR A 217 -18.15 10.73 6.37
N ALA A 218 -18.08 11.92 5.74
CA ALA A 218 -18.78 13.05 6.29
C ALA A 218 -20.22 12.56 6.42
N GLY A 219 -20.64 12.24 7.66
CA GLY A 219 -22.01 11.89 7.94
C GLY A 219 -22.83 12.92 7.20
N ALA A 220 -23.71 12.46 6.30
CA ALA A 220 -24.51 13.35 5.51
C ALA A 220 -25.03 14.41 6.48
N VAL A 221 -24.53 15.64 6.37
CA VAL A 221 -25.31 16.78 6.80
C VAL A 221 -26.48 16.65 5.83
N ARG A 222 -27.51 15.90 6.25
CA ARG A 222 -28.85 16.05 5.72
C ARG A 222 -29.05 17.53 5.92
N SER A 223 -28.86 18.31 4.86
CA SER A 223 -29.58 19.56 4.76
C SER A 223 -31.01 19.11 5.06
N ARG A 224 -31.51 19.54 6.22
CA ARG A 224 -32.94 19.50 6.46
C ARG A 224 -33.48 20.41 5.37
N VAL A 225 -33.74 19.82 4.20
CA VAL A 225 -34.70 20.39 3.28
C VAL A 225 -35.96 20.40 4.11
N SER A 226 -36.28 21.59 4.64
CA SER A 226 -37.56 21.88 5.24
C SER A 226 -38.60 21.54 4.19
N LYS A 227 -39.11 20.32 4.22
CA LYS A 227 -40.40 20.02 3.61
C LYS A 227 -41.39 20.80 4.45
N THR A 228 -41.72 22.00 3.98
CA THR A 228 -42.89 22.73 4.44
C THR A 228 -44.09 21.84 4.12
N GLN A 229 -44.47 20.97 5.05
CA GLN A 229 -45.74 20.25 4.96
C GLN A 229 -46.81 21.33 5.05
N ARG A 230 -47.44 21.65 3.92
CA ARG A 230 -48.69 22.41 3.91
C ARG A 230 -49.72 21.55 4.63
N VAL A 231 -49.98 21.88 5.89
CA VAL A 231 -51.13 21.35 6.63
C VAL A 231 -52.37 21.95 5.99
N LEU A 232 -53.15 21.12 5.29
CA LEU A 232 -54.48 21.49 4.82
C LEU A 232 -55.43 21.34 6.00
N VAL A 233 -55.87 22.47 6.56
CA VAL A 233 -56.92 22.50 7.58
C VAL A 233 -58.27 22.30 6.88
N ALA A 234 -58.98 21.23 7.23
CA ALA A 234 -60.34 21.01 6.79
C ALA A 234 -61.26 22.10 7.39
N LYS A 235 -61.97 22.84 6.54
CA LYS A 235 -63.05 23.73 6.99
C LYS A 235 -64.26 22.88 7.38
N THR A 236 -64.60 22.83 8.66
CA THR A 236 -65.90 22.35 9.12
C THR A 236 -66.92 23.46 8.93
N THR A 237 -67.91 23.24 8.06
CA THR A 237 -69.10 24.10 7.97
C THR A 237 -69.97 23.84 9.21
N PRO A 238 -70.43 24.86 9.94
CA PRO A 238 -71.40 24.66 11.01
C PRO A 238 -72.75 24.26 10.43
N ALA A 239 -73.38 23.24 11.00
CA ALA A 239 -74.79 22.98 10.78
C ALA A 239 -75.60 24.05 11.54
N GLY A 240 -76.37 24.83 10.80
CA GLY A 240 -77.39 25.76 11.28
C GLY A 240 -78.51 25.80 10.27
#